data_AF-A0A7J7KFZ0-F1
#
_entry.id   AF-A0A7J7KFZ0-F1
#
_cell.length_a   1.000
_cell.length_b   1.000
_cell.length_c   1.000
_cell.angle_alpha   90.00
_cell.angle_beta   90.00
_cell.angle_gamma   90.00
#
_symmetry.space_group_name_H-M   'P 1'
#
loop_
_entity.id
_entity.type
_entity.pdbx_description
1 polymer ?
#
loop_
_entity_poly.entity_id
_entity_poly.type
_entity_poly.pdbx_seq_one_letter_code
_entity_poly.pdbx_strand_id
1 'polypeptide(L)'
;MEIATIMKERKLFPFFDLAYQGFSSGDLESDAWSVRYFASLGFDMFCAQSFSKNFGLYNDRVGLLAIIVSDQSHIAIAKSHVELIGRRVHASSPHHGARIVSTILNNQALREEWKGCVTKMATRIKLMRQKLYQKLVVLGTPGSWEHVVQQNGMFFYSGLNVRQVEFLTKEYHIYLLKSGRINMCGLTLENMDYVANAIHEAVTNIHDEPEV
;
A
#
# COMPACT_ATOMS: atom_id res chain seq x y z
N MET A 1 4.72 -12.38 -14.82
CA MET A 1 4.53 -12.86 -16.20
C MET A 1 3.77 -14.19 -16.22
N GLU A 2 4.17 -15.15 -15.38
CA GLU A 2 3.50 -16.45 -15.18
C GLU A 2 2.05 -16.34 -14.68
N ILE A 3 1.77 -15.46 -13.70
CA ILE A 3 0.40 -15.26 -13.17
C ILE A 3 -0.60 -14.89 -14.28
N ALA A 4 -0.26 -13.95 -15.16
CA ALA A 4 -1.14 -13.56 -16.25
C ALA A 4 -1.40 -14.74 -17.20
N THR A 5 -0.39 -15.57 -17.45
CA THR A 5 -0.51 -16.77 -18.29
C THR A 5 -1.49 -17.76 -17.66
N ILE A 6 -1.30 -18.08 -16.38
CA ILE A 6 -2.19 -18.97 -15.62
C ILE A 6 -3.62 -18.42 -15.60
N MET A 7 -3.80 -17.12 -15.35
CA MET A 7 -5.12 -16.50 -15.34
C MET A 7 -5.81 -16.59 -16.70
N LYS A 8 -5.06 -16.46 -17.80
CA LYS A 8 -5.59 -16.60 -19.16
C LYS A 8 -5.99 -18.04 -19.46
N GLU A 9 -5.11 -19.01 -19.15
CA GLU A 9 -5.38 -20.45 -19.32
C GLU A 9 -6.60 -20.91 -18.51
N ARG A 10 -6.73 -20.42 -17.28
CA ARG A 10 -7.82 -20.74 -16.36
C ARG A 10 -9.05 -19.87 -16.55
N LYS A 11 -9.04 -18.92 -17.50
CA LYS A 11 -10.13 -17.97 -17.76
C LYS A 11 -10.59 -17.22 -16.49
N LEU A 12 -9.64 -16.82 -15.65
CA LEU A 12 -9.90 -16.07 -14.43
C LEU A 12 -10.10 -14.59 -14.73
N PHE A 13 -10.99 -13.94 -13.98
CA PHE A 13 -11.27 -12.52 -14.08
C PHE A 13 -10.37 -11.72 -13.12
N PRO A 14 -9.45 -10.87 -13.61
CA PRO A 14 -8.60 -10.06 -12.75
C PRO A 14 -9.37 -8.90 -12.09
N PHE A 15 -9.12 -8.70 -10.81
CA PHE A 15 -9.53 -7.52 -10.08
C PHE A 15 -8.34 -6.95 -9.30
N PHE A 16 -7.82 -5.82 -9.77
CA PHE A 16 -6.74 -5.09 -9.13
C PHE A 16 -7.24 -4.11 -8.07
N ASP A 17 -6.58 -4.11 -6.90
CA ASP A 17 -6.68 -3.06 -5.89
C ASP A 17 -5.40 -2.19 -5.95
N LEU A 18 -5.55 -0.96 -6.41
CA LEU A 18 -4.47 0.00 -6.65
C LEU A 18 -4.57 1.18 -5.67
N ALA A 19 -4.35 0.92 -4.39
CA ALA A 19 -4.39 1.94 -3.34
C ALA A 19 -3.06 2.67 -3.08
N TYR A 20 -1.93 2.13 -3.56
CA TYR A 20 -0.57 2.56 -3.20
C TYR A 20 0.31 2.95 -4.40
N GLN A 21 -0.29 3.30 -5.54
CA GLN A 21 0.47 3.70 -6.73
C GLN A 21 1.42 4.86 -6.40
N GLY A 22 2.72 4.64 -6.61
CA GLY A 22 3.82 5.56 -6.33
C GLY A 22 4.56 5.30 -5.01
N PHE A 23 4.04 4.46 -4.11
CA PHE A 23 4.68 4.17 -2.82
C PHE A 23 5.59 2.94 -2.83
N SER A 24 5.50 2.07 -3.84
CA SER A 24 6.35 0.89 -3.92
C SER A 24 7.72 1.27 -4.49
N SER A 25 7.75 1.72 -5.75
CA SER A 25 8.99 2.13 -6.43
C SER A 25 9.36 3.60 -6.19
N GLY A 26 8.39 4.47 -5.89
CA GLY A 26 8.57 5.93 -5.97
C GLY A 26 8.21 6.52 -7.33
N ASP A 27 7.78 5.68 -8.28
CA ASP A 27 7.33 6.02 -9.61
C ASP A 27 5.92 5.48 -9.87
N LEU A 28 5.06 6.33 -10.43
CA LEU A 28 3.66 6.01 -10.68
C LEU A 28 3.50 5.00 -11.82
N GLU A 29 4.38 5.06 -12.82
CA GLU A 29 4.29 4.24 -14.03
C GLU A 29 4.72 2.81 -13.73
N SER A 30 5.85 2.66 -13.04
CA SER A 30 6.36 1.38 -12.54
C SER A 30 5.35 0.70 -11.62
N ASP A 31 4.72 1.45 -10.71
CA ASP A 31 3.74 0.88 -9.77
C ASP A 31 2.40 0.50 -10.43
N ALA A 32 2.10 1.02 -11.61
CA ALA A 32 0.92 0.65 -12.40
C ALA A 32 1.21 -0.41 -13.48
N TRP A 33 2.46 -0.88 -13.58
CA TRP A 33 2.89 -1.78 -14.65
C TRP A 33 2.05 -3.06 -14.73
N SER A 34 1.72 -3.68 -13.58
CA SER A 34 0.95 -4.94 -13.56
C SER A 34 -0.45 -4.77 -14.18
N VAL A 35 -1.15 -3.69 -13.82
CA VAL A 35 -2.47 -3.36 -14.38
C VAL A 35 -2.35 -3.16 -15.90
N ARG A 36 -1.38 -2.35 -16.34
CA ARG A 36 -1.17 -2.07 -17.77
C ARG A 36 -0.76 -3.32 -18.56
N TYR A 37 0.06 -4.17 -17.97
CA TYR A 37 0.47 -5.43 -18.56
C TYR A 37 -0.74 -6.33 -18.79
N PHE A 38 -1.61 -6.51 -17.80
CA PHE A 38 -2.85 -7.28 -17.98
C PHE A 38 -3.79 -6.64 -19.02
N ALA A 39 -3.95 -5.31 -19.01
CA ALA A 39 -4.71 -4.61 -20.06
C ALA A 39 -4.14 -4.90 -21.46
N SER A 40 -2.82 -4.85 -21.62
CA SER A 40 -2.13 -5.07 -22.90
C SER A 40 -2.30 -6.49 -23.44
N LEU A 41 -2.57 -7.46 -22.57
CA LEU A 41 -2.84 -8.86 -22.93
C LEU A 41 -4.30 -9.13 -23.31
N GLY A 42 -5.15 -8.09 -23.29
CA GLY A 42 -6.56 -8.15 -23.67
C GLY A 42 -7.47 -8.73 -22.59
N PHE A 43 -7.13 -8.60 -21.31
CA PHE A 43 -8.02 -9.01 -20.22
C PHE A 43 -9.21 -8.06 -20.08
N ASP A 44 -10.41 -8.63 -19.99
CA ASP A 44 -11.52 -8.00 -19.28
C ASP A 44 -11.21 -8.02 -17.79
N MET A 45 -11.21 -6.85 -17.13
CA MET A 45 -10.78 -6.75 -15.74
C MET A 45 -11.30 -5.50 -15.04
N PHE A 46 -11.23 -5.51 -13.72
CA PHE A 46 -11.48 -4.35 -12.87
C PHE A 46 -10.20 -3.84 -12.22
N CYS A 47 -10.15 -2.53 -11.99
CA CYS A 47 -9.14 -1.89 -11.17
C CYS A 47 -9.80 -0.85 -10.25
N ALA A 48 -9.82 -1.12 -8.95
CA ALA A 48 -10.23 -0.17 -7.93
C ALA A 48 -9.01 0.67 -7.53
N GLN A 49 -9.04 1.97 -7.81
CA GLN A 49 -7.94 2.88 -7.48
C GLN A 49 -8.37 3.82 -6.36
N SER A 50 -7.51 3.99 -5.36
CA SER A 50 -7.73 4.91 -4.24
C SER A 50 -6.76 6.08 -4.33
N PHE A 51 -7.26 7.29 -4.06
CA PHE A 51 -6.43 8.49 -3.92
C PHE A 51 -6.12 8.85 -2.46
N SER A 52 -6.53 8.01 -1.50
CA SER A 52 -6.36 8.32 -0.09
C SER A 52 -4.90 8.44 0.32
N LYS A 53 -3.99 7.66 -0.27
CA LYS A 53 -2.59 7.60 0.14
C LYS A 53 -1.73 8.52 -0.70
N ASN A 54 -1.82 8.43 -2.03
CA ASN A 54 -0.96 9.20 -2.94
C ASN A 54 -1.34 10.67 -3.09
N PHE A 55 -2.59 11.04 -2.83
CA PHE A 55 -2.98 12.45 -2.66
C PHE A 55 -3.13 12.88 -1.20
N GLY A 56 -3.02 11.95 -0.23
CA GLY A 56 -3.30 12.25 1.18
C GLY A 56 -4.77 12.53 1.48
N LEU A 57 -5.69 12.21 0.56
CA LEU A 57 -7.13 12.46 0.67
C LEU A 57 -7.84 11.31 1.42
N TYR A 58 -7.38 11.03 2.65
CA TYR A 58 -7.87 9.90 3.44
C TYR A 58 -9.37 9.98 3.72
N ASN A 59 -9.86 11.13 4.14
CA ASN A 59 -11.25 11.31 4.59
C ASN A 59 -12.20 11.83 3.51
N ASP A 60 -11.68 12.32 2.38
CA ASP A 60 -12.49 12.74 1.23
C ASP A 60 -13.12 11.58 0.45
N ARG A 61 -12.65 10.35 0.71
CA ARG A 61 -13.17 9.10 0.13
C ARG A 61 -13.17 9.12 -1.41
N VAL A 62 -12.09 9.63 -1.99
CA VAL A 62 -11.91 9.71 -3.45
C VAL A 62 -11.23 8.45 -3.98
N GLY A 63 -11.81 7.91 -5.03
CA GLY A 63 -11.27 6.80 -5.80
C GLY A 63 -12.00 6.67 -7.13
N LEU A 64 -11.61 5.67 -7.91
CA LEU A 64 -12.31 5.31 -9.14
C LEU A 64 -12.33 3.80 -9.32
N LEU A 65 -13.36 3.31 -10.02
CA LEU A 65 -13.41 1.95 -10.54
C LEU A 65 -13.18 2.03 -12.05
N ALA A 66 -12.04 1.54 -12.51
CA ALA A 66 -11.78 1.35 -13.93
C ALA A 66 -12.28 -0.04 -14.35
N ILE A 67 -13.11 -0.07 -15.39
CA ILE A 67 -13.60 -1.30 -16.02
C ILE A 67 -12.98 -1.36 -17.40
N ILE A 68 -12.17 -2.39 -17.63
CA ILE A 68 -11.50 -2.66 -18.89
C ILE A 68 -12.27 -3.79 -19.55
N VAL A 69 -12.70 -3.55 -20.78
CA VAL A 69 -13.39 -4.54 -21.62
C VAL A 69 -12.74 -4.60 -22.99
N SER A 70 -12.60 -5.80 -23.55
CA SER A 70 -12.06 -6.05 -24.88
C SER A 70 -13.08 -5.73 -25.98
N ASP A 71 -14.37 -5.90 -25.68
CA ASP A 71 -15.46 -5.51 -26.59
C ASP A 71 -16.03 -4.14 -26.19
N GLN A 72 -15.95 -3.19 -27.13
CA GLN A 72 -16.48 -1.85 -26.97
C GLN A 72 -17.99 -1.84 -26.74
N SER A 73 -18.73 -2.83 -27.25
CA SER A 73 -20.18 -2.97 -27.05
C SER A 73 -20.56 -3.11 -25.56
N HIS A 74 -19.67 -3.67 -24.74
CA HIS A 74 -19.89 -3.89 -23.31
C HIS A 74 -19.73 -2.64 -22.45
N ILE A 75 -19.10 -1.57 -22.96
CA ILE A 75 -18.81 -0.36 -22.16
C ILE A 75 -20.11 0.29 -21.63
N ALA A 76 -21.10 0.49 -22.50
CA ALA A 76 -22.36 1.13 -22.13
C ALA A 76 -23.16 0.29 -21.12
N ILE A 77 -23.11 -1.04 -21.28
CA ILE A 77 -23.77 -2.00 -20.40
C ILE A 77 -23.12 -1.96 -19.01
N ALA A 78 -21.79 -2.10 -18.94
CA ALA A 78 -21.05 -2.06 -17.69
C ALA A 78 -21.27 -0.74 -16.94
N LYS A 79 -21.20 0.39 -17.65
CA LYS A 79 -21.44 1.71 -17.08
C LYS A 79 -22.84 1.83 -16.47
N SER A 80 -23.88 1.45 -17.21
CA SER A 80 -25.27 1.58 -16.72
C SER A 80 -25.54 0.71 -15.49
N HIS A 81 -24.98 -0.50 -15.42
CA HIS A 81 -25.08 -1.37 -14.25
C HIS A 81 -24.37 -0.78 -13.01
N VAL A 82 -23.16 -0.24 -13.18
CA VAL A 82 -22.42 0.39 -12.08
C VAL A 82 -23.12 1.65 -11.58
N GLU A 83 -23.64 2.49 -12.48
CA GLU A 83 -24.41 3.68 -12.10
C GLU A 83 -25.68 3.31 -11.34
N LEU A 84 -26.38 2.24 -11.75
CA LEU A 84 -27.56 1.75 -11.04
C LEU A 84 -27.21 1.28 -9.63
N ILE A 85 -26.10 0.55 -9.46
CA ILE A 85 -25.62 0.11 -8.15
C ILE A 85 -25.24 1.33 -7.30
N GLY A 86 -24.43 2.25 -7.82
CA GLY A 86 -24.02 3.45 -7.11
C GLY A 86 -25.20 4.31 -6.66
N ARG A 87 -26.22 4.44 -7.52
CA ARG A 87 -27.46 5.18 -7.18
C ARG A 87 -28.20 4.55 -6.00
N ARG A 88 -28.19 3.22 -5.88
CA ARG A 88 -28.84 2.50 -4.77
C ARG A 88 -28.01 2.50 -3.49
N VAL A 89 -26.68 2.49 -3.61
CA VAL A 89 -25.77 2.38 -2.45
C VAL A 89 -25.55 3.74 -1.78
N HIS A 90 -25.24 4.78 -2.57
CA HIS A 90 -24.80 6.06 -2.03
C HIS A 90 -25.33 7.28 -2.80
N ALA A 91 -26.24 7.06 -3.75
CA ALA A 91 -26.82 8.06 -4.66
C ALA A 91 -25.78 8.74 -5.59
N SER A 92 -24.84 9.47 -5.03
CA SER A 92 -23.77 10.19 -5.75
C SER A 92 -22.49 10.23 -4.92
N SER A 93 -21.34 10.08 -5.58
CA SER A 93 -20.03 10.09 -4.90
C SER A 93 -19.64 11.48 -4.37
N PRO A 94 -18.80 11.57 -3.31
CA PRO A 94 -18.29 12.83 -2.80
C PRO A 94 -17.55 13.65 -3.86
N HIS A 95 -17.92 14.92 -3.94
CA HIS A 95 -17.49 15.78 -5.04
C HIS A 95 -16.18 16.54 -4.72
N HIS A 96 -15.93 16.93 -3.45
CA HIS A 96 -14.82 17.83 -3.07
C HIS A 96 -13.44 17.28 -3.47
N GLY A 97 -13.06 16.12 -2.94
CA GLY A 97 -11.76 15.53 -3.29
C GLY A 97 -11.64 15.10 -4.75
N ALA A 98 -12.76 14.80 -5.44
CA ALA A 98 -12.74 14.57 -6.89
C ALA A 98 -12.34 15.84 -7.67
N ARG A 99 -12.81 17.02 -7.24
CA ARG A 99 -12.36 18.31 -7.80
C ARG A 99 -10.87 18.54 -7.53
N ILE A 100 -10.37 18.22 -6.32
CA ILE A 100 -8.92 18.36 -6.01
C ILE A 100 -8.08 17.50 -6.95
N VAL A 101 -8.39 16.21 -7.05
CA VAL A 101 -7.67 15.28 -7.92
C VAL A 101 -7.74 15.75 -9.39
N SER A 102 -8.92 16.14 -9.85
CA SER A 102 -9.11 16.65 -11.22
C SER A 102 -8.28 17.91 -11.49
N THR A 103 -8.29 18.90 -10.58
CA THR A 103 -7.51 20.13 -10.74
C THR A 103 -6.02 19.86 -10.81
N ILE A 104 -5.50 19.01 -9.93
CA ILE A 104 -4.08 18.65 -9.91
C ILE A 104 -3.71 17.88 -11.17
N LEU A 105 -4.49 16.87 -11.55
CA LEU A 105 -4.16 16.04 -12.70
C LEU A 105 -4.34 16.77 -14.02
N ASN A 106 -5.24 17.74 -14.16
CA ASN A 106 -5.43 18.47 -15.42
C ASN A 106 -4.52 19.70 -15.58
N ASN A 107 -3.70 20.02 -14.58
CA ASN A 107 -2.72 21.10 -14.64
C ASN A 107 -1.29 20.51 -14.62
N GLN A 108 -0.49 20.78 -15.66
CA GLN A 108 0.85 20.20 -15.80
C GLN A 108 1.76 20.53 -14.60
N ALA A 109 1.79 21.79 -14.16
CA ALA A 109 2.64 22.22 -13.06
C ALA A 109 2.24 21.54 -11.74
N LEU A 110 0.93 21.51 -11.43
CA LEU A 110 0.43 20.83 -10.23
C LEU A 110 0.66 19.32 -10.28
N ARG A 111 0.51 18.70 -11.45
CA ARG A 111 0.78 17.27 -11.65
C ARG A 111 2.24 16.94 -11.40
N GLU A 112 3.17 17.77 -11.88
CA GLU A 112 4.61 17.59 -11.65
C GLU A 112 4.97 17.78 -10.19
N GLU A 113 4.41 18.80 -9.53
CA GLU A 113 4.60 19.02 -8.10
C GLU A 113 4.10 17.82 -7.28
N TRP A 114 2.89 17.33 -7.58
CA TRP A 114 2.30 16.17 -6.93
C TRP A 114 3.17 14.91 -7.10
N LYS A 115 3.66 14.65 -8.32
CA LYS A 115 4.61 13.55 -8.58
C LYS A 115 5.85 13.68 -7.70
N GLY A 116 6.42 14.88 -7.61
CA GLY A 116 7.55 15.17 -6.74
C GLY A 116 7.26 14.88 -5.25
N CYS A 117 6.06 15.24 -4.77
CA CYS A 117 5.61 14.93 -3.41
C CYS A 117 5.50 13.42 -3.17
N VAL A 118 4.94 12.66 -4.11
CA VAL A 118 4.85 11.20 -4.02
C VAL A 118 6.24 10.56 -3.96
N THR A 119 7.16 10.97 -4.85
CA THR A 119 8.54 10.47 -4.86
C THR A 119 9.27 10.80 -3.55
N LYS A 120 9.09 12.01 -3.00
CA LYS A 120 9.65 12.39 -1.68
C LYS A 120 9.13 11.49 -0.56
N MET A 121 7.83 11.23 -0.52
CA MET A 121 7.21 10.34 0.49
C MET A 121 7.76 8.91 0.37
N ALA A 122 7.83 8.35 -0.83
CA ALA A 122 8.36 7.01 -1.08
C ALA A 122 9.85 6.91 -0.69
N THR A 123 10.64 7.92 -1.04
CA THR A 123 12.08 8.00 -0.69
C THR A 123 12.28 8.02 0.82
N ARG A 124 11.46 8.79 1.55
CA ARG A 124 11.52 8.83 3.02
C ARG A 124 11.20 7.47 3.63
N ILE A 125 10.20 6.75 3.12
CA ILE A 125 9.85 5.41 3.60
C ILE A 125 11.03 4.45 3.40
N LYS A 126 11.66 4.47 2.22
CA LYS A 126 12.85 3.65 1.93
C LYS A 126 14.01 3.98 2.88
N LEU A 127 14.24 5.26 3.16
CA LEU A 127 15.25 5.68 4.14
C LEU A 127 14.95 5.14 5.53
N MET A 128 13.71 5.24 6.02
CA MET A 128 13.34 4.70 7.34
C MET A 128 13.53 3.18 7.41
N ARG A 129 13.25 2.44 6.32
CA ARG A 129 13.49 0.99 6.26
C ARG A 129 14.96 0.66 6.43
N GLN A 130 15.82 1.34 5.66
CA GLN A 130 17.26 1.16 5.75
C GLN A 130 17.80 1.47 7.14
N LYS A 131 17.33 2.58 7.75
CA LYS A 131 17.75 2.98 9.10
C LYS A 131 17.31 2.00 10.17
N LEU A 132 16.07 1.52 10.12
CA LEU A 132 15.57 0.52 11.06
C LEU A 132 16.38 -0.77 10.95
N TYR A 133 16.56 -1.28 9.72
CA TYR A 133 17.36 -2.48 9.47
C TYR A 133 18.79 -2.35 10.02
N GLN A 134 19.48 -1.24 9.70
CA GLN A 134 20.84 -0.99 10.20
C GLN A 134 20.90 -1.01 11.73
N LYS A 135 19.93 -0.39 12.42
CA LYS A 135 19.92 -0.39 13.88
C LYS A 135 19.69 -1.79 14.46
N LEU A 136 18.76 -2.57 13.91
CA LEU A 136 18.50 -3.93 14.37
C LEU A 136 19.72 -4.85 14.17
N VAL A 137 20.47 -4.66 13.08
CA VAL A 137 21.74 -5.37 12.85
C VAL A 137 22.80 -4.97 13.87
N VAL A 138 22.97 -3.66 14.13
CA VAL A 138 23.94 -3.16 15.12
C VAL A 138 23.62 -3.63 16.53
N LEU A 139 22.33 -3.70 16.89
CA LEU A 139 21.88 -4.24 18.18
C LEU A 139 22.06 -5.76 18.29
N GLY A 140 22.36 -6.45 17.19
CA GLY A 140 22.43 -7.92 17.17
C GLY A 140 21.07 -8.56 17.47
N THR A 141 19.97 -7.94 17.03
CA THR A 141 18.62 -8.48 17.26
C THR A 141 18.49 -9.88 16.67
N PRO A 142 18.02 -10.89 17.43
CA PRO A 142 17.92 -12.25 16.94
C PRO A 142 17.10 -12.38 15.65
N GLY A 143 17.48 -13.33 14.79
CA GLY A 143 16.85 -13.60 13.50
C GLY A 143 17.36 -12.70 12.34
N SER A 144 16.81 -12.92 11.14
CA SER A 144 17.08 -12.06 9.99
C SER A 144 16.08 -10.92 9.92
N TRP A 145 16.56 -9.72 9.61
CA TRP A 145 15.76 -8.50 9.44
C TRP A 145 15.83 -7.93 8.02
N GLU A 146 16.37 -8.68 7.06
CA GLU A 146 16.52 -8.24 5.66
C GLU A 146 15.18 -7.92 5.00
N HIS A 147 14.11 -8.59 5.43
CA HIS A 147 12.75 -8.35 4.92
C HIS A 147 12.26 -6.93 5.16
N VAL A 148 12.82 -6.19 6.14
CA VAL A 148 12.53 -4.76 6.36
C VAL A 148 12.86 -3.93 5.11
N VAL A 149 13.96 -4.25 4.43
CA VAL A 149 14.42 -3.52 3.23
C VAL A 149 13.99 -4.17 1.92
N GLN A 150 13.73 -5.48 1.91
CA GLN A 150 13.24 -6.19 0.71
C GLN A 150 11.75 -5.92 0.43
N GLN A 151 10.94 -5.71 1.47
CA GLN A 151 9.52 -5.37 1.31
C GLN A 151 9.34 -3.90 0.89
N ASN A 152 8.30 -3.64 0.08
CA ASN A 152 8.00 -2.31 -0.46
C ASN A 152 6.72 -1.71 0.13
N GLY A 153 6.48 -0.42 -0.15
CA GLY A 153 5.28 0.29 0.27
C GLY A 153 5.34 0.81 1.72
N MET A 154 4.19 1.20 2.25
CA MET A 154 4.08 1.87 3.57
C MET A 154 4.29 0.92 4.76
N PHE A 155 4.14 -0.39 4.57
CA PHE A 155 4.14 -1.35 5.67
C PHE A 155 5.17 -2.45 5.44
N PHE A 156 5.62 -3.06 6.53
CA PHE A 156 6.28 -4.36 6.46
C PHE A 156 5.70 -5.29 7.51
N TYR A 157 5.75 -6.57 7.20
CA TYR A 157 5.45 -7.64 8.15
C TYR A 157 6.72 -7.96 8.90
N SER A 158 6.78 -7.62 10.18
CA SER A 158 8.00 -7.75 10.99
C SER A 158 8.32 -9.19 11.37
N GLY A 159 7.31 -10.07 11.41
CA GLY A 159 7.43 -11.42 11.96
C GLY A 159 7.24 -11.47 13.48
N LEU A 160 6.98 -10.33 14.14
CA LEU A 160 6.69 -10.31 15.57
C LEU A 160 5.38 -11.03 15.88
N ASN A 161 5.41 -11.91 16.87
CA ASN A 161 4.23 -12.62 17.35
C ASN A 161 3.32 -11.70 18.19
N VAL A 162 2.13 -12.19 18.54
CA VAL A 162 1.13 -11.41 19.30
C VAL A 162 1.66 -10.99 20.67
N ARG A 163 2.44 -11.84 21.36
CA ARG A 163 2.98 -11.53 22.70
C ARG A 163 4.00 -10.40 22.65
N GLN A 164 4.91 -10.44 21.66
CA GLN A 164 5.88 -9.39 21.39
C GLN A 164 5.19 -8.07 21.04
N VAL A 165 4.14 -8.12 20.21
CA VAL A 165 3.31 -6.93 19.90
C VAL A 165 2.64 -6.35 21.15
N GLU A 166 2.10 -7.21 22.02
CA GLU A 166 1.45 -6.78 23.26
C GLU A 166 2.46 -6.19 24.26
N PHE A 167 3.65 -6.77 24.35
CA PHE A 167 4.77 -6.22 25.14
C PHE A 167 5.17 -4.83 24.64
N LEU A 168 5.38 -4.67 23.33
CA LEU A 168 5.67 -3.36 22.72
C LEU A 168 4.58 -2.32 23.00
N THR A 169 3.31 -2.75 23.02
CA THR A 169 2.18 -1.87 23.30
C THR A 169 2.11 -1.46 24.78
N LYS A 170 2.32 -2.40 25.70
CA LYS A 170 2.16 -2.19 27.15
C LYS A 170 3.35 -1.45 27.77
N GLU A 171 4.57 -1.89 27.45
CA GLU A 171 5.79 -1.39 28.09
C GLU A 171 6.40 -0.19 27.36
N TYR A 172 6.26 -0.15 26.02
CA TYR A 172 6.86 0.92 25.19
C TYR A 172 5.84 1.83 24.52
N HIS A 173 4.53 1.57 24.67
CA HIS A 173 3.48 2.35 23.99
C HIS A 173 3.70 2.45 22.47
N ILE A 174 4.24 1.39 21.86
CA ILE A 174 4.42 1.28 20.41
C ILE A 174 3.25 0.47 19.86
N TYR A 175 2.37 1.13 19.10
CA TYR A 175 1.15 0.54 18.58
C TYR A 175 1.34 0.00 17.16
N LEU A 176 1.12 -1.29 16.99
CA LEU A 176 1.20 -2.03 15.73
C LEU A 176 0.07 -3.07 15.65
N LEU A 177 -0.18 -3.61 14.47
CA LEU A 177 -1.20 -4.67 14.33
C LEU A 177 -0.70 -5.96 14.98
N LYS A 178 -1.61 -6.72 15.60
CA LYS A 178 -1.34 -8.05 16.19
C LYS A 178 -0.70 -9.04 15.21
N SER A 179 -0.85 -8.81 13.89
CA SER A 179 -0.19 -9.58 12.84
C SER A 179 1.29 -9.26 12.64
N GLY A 180 1.90 -8.42 13.48
CA GLY A 180 3.25 -7.89 13.29
C GLY A 180 3.38 -6.90 12.12
N ARG A 181 2.28 -6.35 11.58
CA ARG A 181 2.35 -5.38 10.49
C ARG A 181 2.66 -3.99 11.04
N ILE A 182 3.82 -3.44 10.67
CA ILE A 182 4.31 -2.13 11.12
C ILE A 182 4.17 -1.09 10.00
N ASN A 183 3.72 0.12 10.35
CA ASN A 183 3.64 1.25 9.45
C ASN A 183 4.94 2.06 9.46
N MET A 184 5.72 1.99 8.38
CA MET A 184 6.99 2.72 8.25
C MET A 184 6.80 4.23 8.31
N CYS A 185 5.60 4.72 8.01
CA CYS A 185 5.35 6.15 8.04
C CYS A 185 5.44 6.76 9.44
N GLY A 186 5.22 5.97 10.50
CA GLY A 186 5.31 6.41 11.90
C GLY A 186 6.73 6.53 12.43
N LEU A 187 7.73 6.03 11.70
CA LEU A 187 9.14 6.17 12.10
C LEU A 187 9.70 7.51 11.65
N THR A 188 10.47 8.11 12.55
CA THR A 188 11.25 9.33 12.37
C THR A 188 12.70 9.05 12.78
N LEU A 189 13.62 9.96 12.47
CA LEU A 189 14.99 9.83 12.96
C LEU A 189 15.07 9.93 14.49
N GLU A 190 14.15 10.67 15.11
CA GLU A 190 14.09 10.91 16.55
C GLU A 190 13.60 9.69 17.33
N ASN A 191 12.61 8.95 16.82
CA ASN A 191 12.06 7.77 17.51
C ASN A 191 12.72 6.45 17.09
N MET A 192 13.62 6.48 16.09
CA MET A 192 14.21 5.27 15.51
C MET A 192 14.95 4.41 16.55
N ASP A 193 15.73 5.05 17.42
CA ASP A 193 16.48 4.35 18.47
C ASP A 193 15.54 3.71 19.49
N TYR A 194 14.51 4.45 19.93
CA TYR A 194 13.52 3.93 20.86
C TYR A 194 12.83 2.68 20.32
N VAL A 195 12.35 2.74 19.07
CA VAL A 195 11.64 1.63 18.43
C VAL A 195 12.56 0.43 18.19
N ALA A 196 13.79 0.65 17.71
CA ALA A 196 14.72 -0.45 17.44
C ALA A 196 15.11 -1.20 18.72
N ASN A 197 15.39 -0.47 19.81
CA ASN A 197 15.69 -1.08 21.11
C ASN A 197 14.48 -1.84 21.66
N ALA A 198 13.27 -1.29 21.55
CA ALA A 198 12.05 -1.97 21.99
C ALA A 198 11.81 -3.29 21.23
N ILE A 199 12.01 -3.27 19.90
CA ILE A 199 11.91 -4.49 19.07
C ILE A 199 12.97 -5.51 19.48
N HIS A 200 14.21 -5.07 19.71
CA HIS A 200 15.29 -5.93 20.17
C HIS A 200 14.90 -6.62 21.49
N GLU A 201 14.46 -5.84 22.47
CA GLU A 201 14.08 -6.36 23.78
C GLU A 201 12.89 -7.32 23.71
N ALA A 202 11.86 -6.98 22.90
CA ALA A 202 10.72 -7.85 22.69
C ALA A 202 11.15 -9.23 22.13
N VAL A 203 12.06 -9.23 21.15
CA VAL A 203 12.52 -10.46 20.49
C VAL A 203 13.43 -11.29 21.40
N THR A 204 14.25 -10.64 22.21
CA THR A 204 15.19 -11.30 23.11
C THR A 204 14.51 -11.85 24.37
N ASN A 205 13.52 -11.13 24.92
CA ASN A 205 12.94 -11.47 26.23
C ASN A 205 11.58 -12.18 26.14
N ILE A 206 10.85 -12.02 25.03
CA ILE A 206 9.52 -12.62 24.88
C ILE A 206 9.61 -13.80 23.90
N HIS A 207 9.71 -15.00 24.48
CA HIS A 207 9.71 -16.25 23.76
C HIS A 207 8.29 -16.82 23.60
N ASP A 208 8.10 -17.64 22.58
CA ASP A 208 6.95 -18.53 22.53
C ASP A 208 7.03 -19.52 23.71
N GLU A 209 5.89 -19.87 24.32
CA GLU A 209 5.89 -21.07 25.17
C GLU A 209 6.20 -22.28 24.29
N PRO A 210 6.87 -23.32 24.82
CA PRO A 210 6.91 -24.59 24.12
C PRO A 210 5.46 -24.98 23.78
N GLU A 211 5.19 -25.29 22.52
CA GLU A 211 3.94 -25.96 22.17
C GLU A 211 3.81 -27.20 23.08
N VAL A 212 2.81 -27.19 23.96
CA VAL A 212 2.49 -28.30 24.86
C VAL A 212 1.96 -29.46 24.03
#